data_AF-A0A9J8AAT3-F1
#
_entry.id   AF-A0A9J8AAT3-F1
#
_cell.length_a   1.000
_cell.length_b   1.000
_cell.length_c   1.000
_cell.angle_alpha   90.00
_cell.angle_beta   90.00
_cell.angle_gamma   90.00
#
_symmetry.space_group_name_H-M   'P 1'
#
loop_
_entity.id
_entity.type
_entity.pdbx_description
1 polymer ?
#
loop_
_entity_poly.entity_id
_entity_poly.type
_entity_poly.pdbx_seq_one_letter_code
_entity_poly.pdbx_strand_id
1 'polypeptide(L)'
;MRKAQSAGRAPPNEVVRLRALWRRYEHHCTRTNSCPSAVLRQDILHQIDRQEPLKKIMLGPSDTVIPSLQPLLMAIRDERYTHAQEFHIWSLSLKQKDIVELCLLLEKRGRTVYPLKSLELLDCKIIEGSLERLGNAAGISYLTTLCLDYTRVEPEGLKGLLSGGLGASRISSLSLCYCGLGSWSGTLLASLLTNSSV
;
A
#
# COMPACT_ATOMS: atom_id res chain seq x y z
N MET A 1 5.06 40.02 41.35
CA MET A 1 5.18 39.63 39.93
C MET A 1 5.56 38.15 39.84
N ARG A 2 4.60 37.24 39.63
CA ARG A 2 4.87 35.81 39.43
C ARG A 2 4.97 35.53 37.94
N LYS A 3 6.15 35.12 37.46
CA LYS A 3 6.36 34.58 36.11
C LYS A 3 5.59 33.26 36.01
N ALA A 4 4.55 33.23 35.19
CA ALA A 4 3.94 31.99 34.76
C ALA A 4 4.91 31.32 33.76
N GLN A 5 5.52 30.21 34.19
CA GLN A 5 6.17 29.27 33.28
C GLN A 5 5.08 28.65 32.42
N SER A 6 5.15 28.86 31.10
CA SER A 6 4.31 28.13 30.16
C SER A 6 4.77 26.67 30.15
N ALA A 7 4.03 25.80 30.85
CA ALA A 7 4.16 24.36 30.70
C ALA A 7 3.96 24.01 29.21
N GLY A 8 4.96 23.35 28.61
CA GLY A 8 4.93 22.98 27.20
C GLY A 8 3.67 22.19 26.89
N ARG A 9 2.84 22.71 25.98
CA ARG A 9 1.60 22.08 25.53
C ARG A 9 1.96 20.69 24.97
N ALA A 10 1.36 19.64 25.54
CA ALA A 10 1.58 18.27 25.05
C ALA A 10 1.24 18.19 23.55
N PRO A 11 2.06 17.49 22.74
CA PRO A 11 1.81 17.40 21.31
C PRO A 11 0.46 16.70 21.04
N PRO A 12 -0.26 17.09 19.97
CA PRO A 12 -1.46 16.38 19.54
C PRO A 12 -1.21 14.88 19.32
N ASN A 13 -2.24 14.07 19.51
CA ASN A 13 -2.17 12.61 19.36
C ASN A 13 -1.58 12.18 18.00
N GLU A 14 -1.96 12.86 16.92
CA GLU A 14 -1.46 12.56 15.57
C GLU A 14 0.05 12.79 15.42
N VAL A 15 0.58 13.86 16.03
CA VAL A 15 2.03 14.14 16.02
C VAL A 15 2.78 13.02 16.72
N VAL A 16 2.26 12.49 17.84
CA VAL A 16 2.88 11.38 18.57
C VAL A 16 2.86 10.11 17.71
N ARG A 17 1.72 9.79 17.08
CA ARG A 17 1.56 8.60 16.22
C ARG A 17 2.48 8.64 15.01
N LEU A 18 2.55 9.77 14.30
CA LEU A 18 3.41 9.93 13.13
C LEU A 18 4.89 9.83 13.49
N ARG A 19 5.31 10.42 14.62
CA ARG A 19 6.69 10.26 15.13
C ARG A 19 6.99 8.84 15.56
N ALA A 20 6.01 8.10 16.08
CA ALA A 20 6.18 6.68 16.43
C ALA A 20 6.31 5.82 15.16
N LEU A 21 5.42 6.02 14.17
CA LEU A 21 5.47 5.37 12.86
C LEU A 21 6.81 5.56 12.17
N TRP A 22 7.30 6.81 12.08
CA TRP A 22 8.59 7.11 11.47
C TRP A 22 9.75 6.40 12.18
N ARG A 23 9.84 6.52 13.51
CA ARG A 23 10.91 5.88 14.30
C ARG A 23 10.88 4.36 14.16
N ARG A 24 9.69 3.76 14.12
CA ARG A 24 9.53 2.32 13.95
C ARG A 24 9.96 1.87 12.56
N TYR A 25 9.60 2.64 11.54
CA TYR A 25 10.02 2.40 10.16
C TYR A 25 11.53 2.47 10.01
N GLU A 26 12.18 3.53 10.51
CA GLU A 26 13.65 3.66 10.49
C GLU A 26 14.34 2.48 11.20
N HIS A 27 13.82 2.08 12.37
CA HIS A 27 14.34 0.92 13.09
C HIS A 27 14.25 -0.38 12.27
N HIS A 28 13.11 -0.61 11.59
CA HIS A 28 12.94 -1.79 10.74
C HIS A 28 13.77 -1.73 9.47
N CYS A 29 14.01 -0.54 8.89
CA CYS A 29 14.94 -0.37 7.77
C CYS A 29 16.34 -0.88 8.16
N THR A 30 16.87 -0.41 9.29
CA THR A 30 18.18 -0.88 9.78
C THR A 30 18.20 -2.39 10.02
N ARG A 31 17.16 -2.96 10.63
CA ARG A 31 17.08 -4.41 10.92
C ARG A 31 16.98 -5.31 9.70
N THR A 32 16.45 -4.79 8.60
CA THR A 32 16.23 -5.56 7.37
C THR A 32 17.26 -5.24 6.28
N ASN A 33 18.30 -4.47 6.62
CA ASN A 33 19.29 -3.95 5.67
C ASN A 33 18.63 -3.20 4.50
N SER A 34 17.60 -2.42 4.82
CA SER A 34 16.92 -1.50 3.91
C SER A 34 17.24 -0.07 4.32
N CYS A 35 16.84 0.86 3.46
CA CYS A 35 16.97 2.29 3.66
C CYS A 35 15.59 2.95 3.91
N PRO A 36 15.53 4.04 4.68
CA PRO A 36 14.32 4.85 4.80
C PRO A 36 14.03 5.65 3.53
N SER A 37 12.76 5.73 3.14
CA SER A 37 12.31 6.58 2.02
C SER A 37 12.33 8.06 2.39
N ALA A 38 13.01 8.88 1.58
CA ALA A 38 13.04 10.33 1.71
C ALA A 38 11.66 10.97 1.45
N VAL A 39 10.93 10.46 0.45
CA VAL A 39 9.57 10.92 0.12
C VAL A 39 8.64 10.69 1.31
N LEU A 40 8.64 9.48 1.88
CA LEU A 40 7.82 9.17 3.05
C LEU A 40 8.19 10.02 4.26
N ARG A 41 9.48 10.29 4.46
CA ARG A 41 9.95 11.18 5.53
C ARG A 41 9.35 12.58 5.38
N GLN A 42 9.43 13.14 4.17
CA GLN A 42 8.92 14.46 3.87
C GLN A 42 7.41 14.53 4.08
N ASP A 43 6.67 13.52 3.61
CA ASP A 43 5.22 13.44 3.81
C ASP A 43 4.86 13.39 5.30
N ILE A 44 5.54 12.56 6.08
CA ILE A 44 5.31 12.47 7.53
C ILE A 44 5.61 13.80 8.23
N LEU A 45 6.72 14.45 7.92
CA LEU A 45 7.07 15.75 8.50
C LEU A 45 6.03 16.81 8.16
N HIS A 46 5.59 16.86 6.90
CA HIS A 46 4.54 17.78 6.46
C HIS A 46 3.22 17.57 7.23
N GLN A 47 2.83 16.31 7.47
CA GLN A 47 1.62 16.00 8.26
C GLN A 47 1.79 16.30 9.75
N ILE A 48 2.99 16.15 10.31
CA ILE A 48 3.31 16.55 11.68
C ILE A 48 3.11 18.07 11.85
N ASP A 49 3.61 18.88 10.91
CA ASP A 49 3.49 20.34 10.98
C ASP A 49 2.02 20.79 10.90
N ARG A 50 1.22 20.08 10.10
CA ARG A 50 -0.24 20.30 9.98
C ARG A 50 -1.07 19.71 11.12
N GLN A 51 -0.47 18.87 11.97
CA GLN A 51 -1.17 18.11 13.00
C GLN A 51 -2.30 17.22 12.44
N GLU A 52 -2.13 16.75 11.20
CA GLU A 52 -3.08 15.91 10.48
C GLU A 52 -2.56 14.48 10.35
N PRO A 53 -3.43 13.48 10.17
CA PRO A 53 -2.99 12.11 9.89
C PRO A 53 -2.49 11.97 8.44
N LEU A 54 -1.47 11.13 8.25
CA LEU A 54 -1.00 10.69 6.94
C LEU A 54 -1.98 9.68 6.31
N LYS A 55 -2.83 10.17 5.42
CA LYS A 55 -3.81 9.32 4.71
C LYS A 55 -3.23 8.65 3.46
N LYS A 56 -2.25 9.28 2.81
CA LYS A 56 -1.58 8.77 1.62
C LYS A 56 -0.15 8.43 1.95
N ILE A 57 0.24 7.18 1.71
CA ILE A 57 1.61 6.71 1.92
C ILE A 57 2.25 6.41 0.58
N MET A 58 3.36 7.07 0.29
CA MET A 58 4.15 6.86 -0.92
C MET A 58 5.48 6.18 -0.59
N LEU A 59 5.80 5.14 -1.34
CA LEU A 59 7.07 4.42 -1.25
C LEU A 59 7.61 4.17 -2.65
N GLY A 60 8.75 4.75 -2.97
CA GLY A 60 9.44 4.55 -4.23
C GLY A 60 10.92 4.87 -4.11
N PRO A 61 11.69 4.62 -5.17
CA PRO A 61 13.10 4.99 -5.21
C PRO A 61 13.29 6.51 -5.10
N SER A 62 14.45 6.88 -4.57
CA SER A 62 15.03 8.22 -4.69
C SER A 62 16.41 8.09 -5.35
N ASP A 63 17.02 9.19 -5.78
CA ASP A 63 18.18 9.23 -6.69
C ASP A 63 19.24 8.14 -6.47
N THR A 64 19.58 7.80 -5.22
CA THR A 64 20.60 6.80 -4.91
C THR A 64 20.11 5.65 -4.02
N VAL A 65 18.82 5.60 -3.69
CA VAL A 65 18.30 4.79 -2.59
C VAL A 65 16.98 4.14 -2.96
N ILE A 66 16.93 2.80 -2.92
CA ILE A 66 15.74 2.00 -3.22
C ILE A 66 15.22 1.36 -1.94
N PRO A 67 14.12 1.85 -1.35
CA PRO A 67 13.58 1.28 -0.13
C PRO A 67 12.92 -0.08 -0.37
N SER A 68 12.95 -0.95 0.62
CA SER A 68 12.13 -2.15 0.65
C SER A 68 10.74 -1.86 1.22
N LEU A 69 9.72 -2.61 0.78
CA LEU A 69 8.35 -2.49 1.30
C LEU A 69 8.23 -3.09 2.72
N GLN A 70 8.89 -4.22 2.98
CA GLN A 70 8.79 -4.96 4.24
C GLN A 70 8.88 -4.09 5.51
N PRO A 71 9.86 -3.18 5.69
CA PRO A 71 9.99 -2.38 6.91
C PRO A 71 8.78 -1.48 7.17
N LEU A 72 8.17 -0.96 6.11
CA LEU A 72 7.01 -0.09 6.20
C LEU A 72 5.78 -0.87 6.65
N LEU A 73 5.56 -2.07 6.07
CA LEU A 73 4.47 -2.95 6.49
C LEU A 73 4.62 -3.39 7.95
N MET A 74 5.85 -3.65 8.41
CA MET A 74 6.13 -3.96 9.81
C MET A 74 5.80 -2.76 10.72
N ALA A 75 6.22 -1.55 10.34
CA ALA A 75 5.96 -0.34 11.14
C ALA A 75 4.47 0.00 11.24
N ILE A 76 3.72 -0.11 10.14
CA ILE A 76 2.27 0.13 10.14
C ILE A 76 1.56 -0.81 11.11
N ARG A 77 2.00 -2.07 11.21
CA ARG A 77 1.40 -3.06 12.11
C ARG A 77 1.78 -2.86 13.57
N ASP A 78 3.06 -2.63 13.84
CA ASP A 78 3.55 -2.44 15.21
C ASP A 78 2.90 -1.22 15.86
N GLU A 79 2.77 -0.13 15.10
CA GLU A 79 2.17 1.12 15.56
C GLU A 79 0.64 1.16 15.34
N ARG A 80 0.06 0.09 14.78
CA ARG A 80 -1.36 -0.02 14.42
C ARG A 80 -1.88 1.24 13.73
N TYR A 81 -1.17 1.67 12.69
CA TYR A 81 -1.45 2.93 12.00
C TYR A 81 -2.66 2.79 11.06
N THR A 82 -3.85 3.13 11.57
CA THR A 82 -5.15 2.91 10.88
C THR A 82 -5.67 4.11 10.09
N HIS A 83 -4.86 5.13 9.83
CA HIS A 83 -5.28 6.32 9.09
C HIS A 83 -5.00 6.26 7.59
N ALA A 84 -4.13 5.34 7.15
CA ALA A 84 -3.78 5.20 5.75
C ALA A 84 -4.99 4.72 4.92
N GLN A 85 -5.30 5.45 3.86
CA GLN A 85 -6.36 5.19 2.90
C GLN A 85 -5.80 4.92 1.50
N GLU A 86 -4.62 5.45 1.17
CA GLU A 86 -3.99 5.29 -0.14
C GLU A 86 -2.56 4.78 0.05
N PHE A 87 -2.20 3.76 -0.73
CA PHE A 87 -0.87 3.19 -0.71
C PHE A 87 -0.28 3.16 -2.12
N HIS A 88 0.78 3.93 -2.35
CA HIS A 88 1.44 4.08 -3.65
C HIS A 88 2.84 3.51 -3.53
N ILE A 89 3.09 2.41 -4.24
CA ILE A 89 4.35 1.68 -4.23
C ILE A 89 4.88 1.68 -5.67
N TRP A 90 6.01 2.34 -5.89
CA TRP A 90 6.48 2.67 -7.24
C TRP A 90 7.86 2.11 -7.51
N SER A 91 8.07 1.52 -8.69
CA SER A 91 9.38 1.10 -9.20
C SER A 91 10.17 0.21 -8.24
N LEU A 92 9.48 -0.65 -7.48
CA LEU A 92 10.08 -1.59 -6.54
C LEU A 92 10.01 -3.03 -7.07
N SER A 93 11.03 -3.83 -6.74
CA SER A 93 10.97 -5.29 -6.93
C SER A 93 10.33 -5.94 -5.71
N LEU A 94 9.07 -6.34 -5.83
CA LEU A 94 8.28 -6.92 -4.75
C LEU A 94 8.49 -8.43 -4.69
N LYS A 95 9.09 -8.90 -3.58
CA LYS A 95 9.26 -10.33 -3.33
C LYS A 95 7.90 -10.93 -2.96
N GLN A 96 7.78 -12.26 -3.06
CA GLN A 96 6.57 -12.96 -2.69
C GLN A 96 6.14 -12.61 -1.25
N LYS A 97 7.11 -12.55 -0.33
CA LYS A 97 6.89 -12.12 1.06
C LYS A 97 6.30 -10.71 1.15
N ASP A 98 6.75 -9.75 0.34
CA ASP A 98 6.20 -8.39 0.35
C ASP A 98 4.71 -8.40 -0.03
N ILE A 99 4.34 -9.16 -1.06
CA ILE A 99 2.94 -9.29 -1.50
C ILE A 99 2.10 -10.03 -0.46
N VAL A 100 2.61 -11.12 0.13
CA VAL A 100 1.96 -11.84 1.23
C VAL A 100 1.57 -10.88 2.36
N GLU A 101 2.54 -10.07 2.78
CA GLU A 101 2.40 -9.16 3.90
C GLU A 101 1.48 -7.97 3.56
N LEU A 102 1.54 -7.48 2.33
CA LEU A 102 0.60 -6.47 1.83
C LEU A 102 -0.84 -7.01 1.80
N CYS A 103 -1.04 -8.23 1.29
CA CYS A 103 -2.36 -8.89 1.25
C CYS A 103 -2.95 -9.05 2.65
N LEU A 104 -2.16 -9.47 3.64
CA LEU A 104 -2.60 -9.57 5.04
C LEU A 104 -3.05 -8.22 5.62
N LEU A 105 -2.52 -7.11 5.13
CA LEU A 105 -2.94 -5.77 5.53
C LEU A 105 -4.29 -5.38 4.90
N LEU A 106 -4.59 -5.90 3.70
CA LEU A 106 -5.81 -5.62 2.93
C LEU A 106 -7.03 -6.47 3.33
N GLU A 107 -6.83 -7.75 3.68
CA GLU A 107 -7.91 -8.75 3.84
C GLU A 107 -8.88 -8.45 5.00
N LYS A 108 -10.19 -8.35 4.69
CA LYS A 108 -11.24 -8.01 5.68
C LYS A 108 -11.81 -9.15 6.49
N ARG A 109 -11.46 -10.42 6.26
CA ARG A 109 -12.16 -11.52 6.97
C ARG A 109 -11.82 -11.56 8.47
N GLY A 110 -12.53 -10.70 9.20
CA GLY A 110 -12.66 -10.59 10.65
C GLY A 110 -11.69 -9.66 11.40
N ARG A 111 -10.61 -9.12 10.80
CA ARG A 111 -9.49 -8.52 11.57
C ARG A 111 -8.78 -7.28 11.02
N THR A 112 -8.88 -6.91 9.74
CA THR A 112 -8.15 -5.71 9.27
C THR A 112 -8.81 -4.44 9.79
N VAL A 113 -8.02 -3.63 10.50
CA VAL A 113 -8.38 -2.29 10.98
C VAL A 113 -7.95 -1.19 10.00
N TYR A 114 -7.37 -1.56 8.86
CA TYR A 114 -6.77 -0.63 7.90
C TYR A 114 -7.76 -0.25 6.80
N PRO A 115 -8.17 1.03 6.69
CA PRO A 115 -9.23 1.46 5.79
C PRO A 115 -8.73 1.76 4.37
N LEU A 116 -7.79 0.96 3.83
CA LEU A 116 -7.20 1.20 2.51
C LEU A 116 -8.25 1.13 1.39
N LYS A 117 -8.34 2.21 0.60
CA LYS A 117 -9.25 2.40 -0.53
C LYS A 117 -8.53 2.34 -1.87
N SER A 118 -7.29 2.81 -1.93
CA SER A 118 -6.49 2.81 -3.15
C SER A 118 -5.18 2.08 -2.92
N LEU A 119 -4.86 1.16 -3.84
CA LEU A 119 -3.55 0.54 -3.95
C LEU A 119 -3.02 0.77 -5.36
N GLU A 120 -1.83 1.37 -5.43
CA GLU A 120 -1.10 1.57 -6.68
C GLU A 120 0.25 0.86 -6.58
N LEU A 121 0.46 -0.12 -7.46
CA LEU A 121 1.73 -0.80 -7.69
C LEU A 121 2.24 -0.40 -9.08
N LEU A 122 2.77 0.82 -9.18
CA LEU A 122 3.24 1.39 -10.44
C LEU A 122 4.64 0.87 -10.76
N ASP A 123 4.85 0.37 -11.98
CA ASP A 123 6.17 -0.07 -12.45
C ASP A 123 6.86 -1.07 -11.48
N CYS A 124 6.06 -1.89 -10.79
CA CYS A 124 6.60 -2.82 -9.80
C CYS A 124 6.94 -4.16 -10.47
N LYS A 125 8.09 -4.74 -10.12
CA LYS A 125 8.40 -6.12 -10.50
C LYS A 125 7.74 -7.07 -9.52
N ILE A 126 6.66 -7.73 -9.94
CA ILE A 126 5.90 -8.69 -9.13
C ILE A 126 6.26 -10.12 -9.58
N ILE A 127 6.51 -11.01 -8.62
CA ILE A 127 6.81 -12.43 -8.89
C ILE A 127 5.56 -13.17 -9.36
N GLU A 128 5.74 -14.09 -10.31
CA GLU A 128 4.71 -14.99 -10.83
C GLU A 128 3.90 -15.67 -9.70
N GLY A 129 2.58 -15.81 -9.89
CA GLY A 129 1.66 -16.35 -8.88
C GLY A 129 1.28 -15.40 -7.75
N SER A 130 1.99 -14.27 -7.56
CA SER A 130 1.64 -13.29 -6.52
C SER A 130 0.36 -12.52 -6.83
N LEU A 131 0.01 -12.39 -8.12
CA LEU A 131 -1.18 -11.68 -8.59
C LEU A 131 -2.49 -12.39 -8.21
N GLU A 132 -2.50 -13.73 -8.15
CA GLU A 132 -3.66 -14.48 -7.66
C GLU A 132 -3.96 -14.14 -6.20
N ARG A 133 -2.91 -14.10 -5.37
CA ARG A 133 -3.05 -13.72 -3.97
C ARG A 133 -3.50 -12.28 -3.82
N LEU A 134 -2.97 -11.36 -4.62
CA LEU A 134 -3.39 -9.96 -4.62
C LEU A 134 -4.87 -9.84 -5.01
N GLY A 135 -5.30 -10.58 -6.03
CA GLY A 135 -6.71 -10.68 -6.44
C GLY A 135 -7.61 -11.13 -5.29
N ASN A 136 -7.25 -12.25 -4.65
CA ASN A 136 -7.94 -12.79 -3.47
C ASN A 136 -8.08 -11.76 -2.35
N ALA A 137 -6.97 -11.11 -1.99
CA ALA A 137 -6.97 -10.10 -0.94
C ALA A 137 -7.83 -8.89 -1.30
N ALA A 138 -7.69 -8.39 -2.54
CA ALA A 138 -8.46 -7.27 -3.06
C ALA A 138 -9.97 -7.57 -3.05
N GLY A 139 -10.36 -8.79 -3.44
CA GLY A 139 -11.72 -9.32 -3.44
C GLY A 139 -12.44 -9.17 -2.09
N ILE A 140 -11.69 -9.34 -1.01
CA ILE A 140 -12.20 -9.21 0.36
C ILE A 140 -11.65 -7.98 1.09
N SER A 141 -11.19 -6.93 0.39
CA SER A 141 -10.58 -5.73 1.00
C SER A 141 -11.52 -4.51 1.05
N TYR A 142 -11.05 -3.38 1.61
CA TYR A 142 -11.71 -2.07 1.50
C TYR A 142 -11.43 -1.35 0.18
N LEU A 143 -10.58 -1.92 -0.69
CA LEU A 143 -10.15 -1.30 -1.93
C LEU A 143 -11.33 -1.03 -2.86
N THR A 144 -11.30 0.15 -3.46
CA THR A 144 -12.14 0.58 -4.57
C THR A 144 -11.30 0.82 -5.83
N THR A 145 -9.99 1.03 -5.66
CA THR A 145 -9.05 1.32 -6.75
C THR A 145 -7.84 0.40 -6.64
N LEU A 146 -7.51 -0.26 -7.75
CA LEU A 146 -6.28 -1.02 -7.94
C LEU A 146 -5.60 -0.58 -9.24
N CYS A 147 -4.38 -0.06 -9.14
CA CYS A 147 -3.55 0.30 -10.28
C CYS A 147 -2.31 -0.57 -10.31
N LEU A 148 -2.05 -1.24 -11.45
CA LEU A 148 -0.85 -2.03 -11.71
C LEU A 148 -0.09 -1.51 -12.94
N ASP A 149 -0.30 -0.25 -13.33
CA ASP A 149 0.28 0.32 -14.54
C ASP A 149 1.80 0.10 -14.62
N TYR A 150 2.30 -0.19 -15.81
CA TYR A 150 3.70 -0.53 -16.10
C TYR A 150 4.22 -1.81 -15.40
N THR A 151 3.39 -2.52 -14.63
CA THR A 151 3.74 -3.84 -14.09
C THR A 151 3.45 -4.92 -15.14
N ARG A 152 4.44 -5.75 -15.49
CA ARG A 152 4.23 -6.85 -16.44
C ARG A 152 3.25 -7.88 -15.87
N VAL A 153 2.19 -8.17 -16.63
CA VAL A 153 1.16 -9.16 -16.28
C VAL A 153 1.08 -10.22 -17.38
N GLU A 154 1.43 -11.44 -17.03
CA GLU A 154 1.35 -12.60 -17.92
C GLU A 154 -0.03 -13.28 -17.85
N PRO A 155 -0.41 -14.14 -18.81
CA PRO A 155 -1.76 -14.71 -18.87
C PRO A 155 -2.26 -15.38 -17.58
N GLU A 156 -1.44 -16.22 -16.96
CA GLU A 156 -1.79 -16.86 -15.68
C GLU A 156 -1.86 -15.85 -14.53
N GLY A 157 -1.01 -14.81 -14.58
CA GLY A 157 -1.06 -13.70 -13.63
C GLY A 157 -2.37 -12.92 -13.72
N LEU A 158 -2.82 -12.59 -14.93
CA LEU A 158 -4.11 -11.91 -15.15
C LEU A 158 -5.28 -12.80 -14.73
N LYS A 159 -5.26 -14.08 -15.13
CA LYS A 159 -6.30 -15.04 -14.77
C LYS A 159 -6.43 -15.17 -13.26
N GLY A 160 -5.31 -15.38 -12.56
CA GLY A 160 -5.27 -15.46 -11.10
C GLY A 160 -5.78 -14.18 -10.42
N LEU A 161 -5.34 -13.01 -10.91
CA LEU A 161 -5.81 -11.71 -10.42
C LEU A 161 -7.34 -11.62 -10.48
N LEU A 162 -7.92 -11.94 -11.63
CA LEU A 162 -9.37 -11.81 -11.87
C LEU A 162 -10.20 -12.90 -11.16
N SER A 163 -9.72 -14.14 -11.13
CA SER A 163 -10.40 -15.25 -10.46
C SER A 163 -10.39 -15.12 -8.94
N GLY A 164 -9.48 -14.31 -8.38
CA GLY A 164 -9.38 -14.04 -6.95
C GLY A 164 -10.54 -13.21 -6.37
N GLY A 165 -11.70 -13.16 -7.00
CA GLY A 165 -12.85 -12.41 -6.48
C GLY A 165 -12.78 -10.92 -6.73
N LEU A 166 -11.88 -10.44 -7.59
CA LEU A 166 -11.86 -9.05 -8.08
C LEU A 166 -13.21 -8.66 -8.71
N GLY A 167 -13.84 -9.58 -9.44
CA GLY A 167 -15.19 -9.39 -9.99
C GLY A 167 -16.30 -9.29 -8.93
N ALA A 168 -16.12 -9.88 -7.74
CA ALA A 168 -17.07 -9.79 -6.63
C ALA A 168 -16.68 -8.71 -5.59
N SER A 169 -15.68 -7.90 -5.92
CA SER A 169 -15.08 -6.93 -5.00
C SER A 169 -15.78 -5.58 -5.04
N ARG A 170 -15.36 -4.66 -4.17
CA ARG A 170 -15.78 -3.24 -4.21
C ARG A 170 -14.97 -2.40 -5.20
N ILE A 171 -14.12 -3.03 -6.00
CA ILE A 171 -13.24 -2.32 -6.94
C ILE A 171 -14.08 -1.77 -8.09
N SER A 172 -14.15 -0.45 -8.15
CA SER A 172 -14.80 0.31 -9.22
C SER A 172 -13.79 0.82 -10.25
N SER A 173 -12.49 0.75 -9.95
CA SER A 173 -11.41 1.19 -10.84
C SER A 173 -10.25 0.20 -10.82
N LEU A 174 -9.96 -0.39 -11.99
CA LEU A 174 -8.81 -1.23 -12.25
C LEU A 174 -8.01 -0.64 -13.42
N SER A 175 -6.74 -0.33 -13.19
CA SER A 175 -5.83 0.16 -14.23
C SER A 175 -4.70 -0.85 -14.49
N LEU A 176 -4.51 -1.20 -15.77
CA LEU A 176 -3.53 -2.15 -16.27
C LEU A 176 -2.79 -1.58 -17.51
N CYS A 177 -2.55 -0.27 -17.53
CA CYS A 177 -1.91 0.40 -18.65
C CYS A 177 -0.47 -0.08 -18.79
N TYR A 178 -0.03 -0.36 -20.02
CA TYR A 178 1.34 -0.80 -20.33
C TYR A 178 1.79 -2.08 -19.59
N CYS A 179 0.86 -2.96 -19.19
CA CYS A 179 1.16 -4.21 -18.49
C CYS A 179 1.59 -5.39 -19.41
N GLY A 180 1.76 -5.17 -20.72
CA GLY A 180 2.02 -6.25 -21.68
C GLY A 180 0.77 -7.05 -22.09
N LEU A 181 -0.41 -6.46 -21.93
CA LEU A 181 -1.68 -7.04 -22.37
C LEU A 181 -1.78 -7.09 -23.91
N GLY A 182 -2.55 -8.06 -24.42
CA GLY A 182 -2.75 -8.26 -25.86
C GLY A 182 -4.16 -8.77 -26.17
N SER A 183 -4.38 -9.30 -27.37
CA SER A 183 -5.71 -9.81 -27.78
C SER A 183 -6.27 -10.89 -26.84
N TRP A 184 -5.38 -11.71 -26.26
CA TRP A 184 -5.72 -12.78 -25.31
C TRP A 184 -6.38 -12.28 -24.01
N SER A 185 -6.08 -11.05 -23.56
CA SER A 185 -6.60 -10.55 -22.29
C SER A 185 -8.04 -10.06 -22.41
N GLY A 186 -8.53 -9.80 -23.62
CA GLY A 186 -9.88 -9.27 -23.87
C GLY A 186 -10.98 -10.14 -23.27
N THR A 187 -10.94 -11.46 -23.50
CA THR A 187 -11.93 -12.40 -22.96
C THR A 187 -11.89 -12.47 -21.43
N LEU A 188 -10.69 -12.43 -20.84
CA LEU A 188 -10.52 -12.44 -19.39
C LEU A 188 -11.08 -11.16 -18.76
N LEU A 189 -10.75 -9.99 -19.30
CA LEU A 189 -11.26 -8.70 -18.81
C LEU A 189 -12.77 -8.55 -19.03
N ALA A 190 -13.29 -9.03 -20.16
CA ALA A 190 -14.73 -9.05 -20.42
C ALA A 190 -15.50 -9.83 -19.35
N SER A 191 -14.93 -10.95 -18.86
CA SER A 191 -15.53 -11.74 -17.79
C SER A 191 -15.66 -10.96 -16.46
N LEU A 192 -14.82 -9.96 -16.22
CA LEU A 192 -14.91 -9.13 -15.02
C LEU A 192 -16.15 -8.21 -15.08
N LEU A 193 -16.45 -7.68 -16.27
CA LEU A 193 -17.61 -6.81 -16.50
C LEU A 193 -18.94 -7.57 -16.44
N THR A 194 -18.95 -8.85 -16.85
CA THR A 194 -20.18 -9.67 -16.80
C THR A 194 -20.45 -10.24 -15.42
N ASN A 195 -19.41 -10.40 -14.58
CA ASN A 195 -19.52 -10.99 -13.25
C ASN A 195 -19.53 -9.96 -12.11
N SER A 196 -19.28 -8.68 -12.40
CA SER A 196 -19.46 -7.60 -11.44
C SER A 196 -20.94 -7.42 -11.12
N SER A 197 -21.34 -7.76 -9.89
CA SER A 197 -22.69 -7.49 -9.39
C SER A 197 -22.92 -5.98 -9.36
N VAL A 198 -23.99 -5.53 -10.03
CA VAL A 198 -24.50 -4.15 -9.97
C VAL A 198 -24.86 -3.77 -8.53
#